data_AF-A0A0H2MKN4-F1
#
_entry.id   AF-A0A0H2MKN4-F1
#
_cell.length_a   1.000
_cell.length_b   1.000
_cell.length_c   1.000
_cell.angle_alpha   90.00
_cell.angle_beta   90.00
_cell.angle_gamma   90.00
#
_symmetry.space_group_name_H-M   'P 1'
#
loop_
_entity.id
_entity.type
_entity.pdbx_description
1 polymer ?
#
loop_
_entity_poly.entity_id
_entity_poly.type
_entity_poly.pdbx_seq_one_letter_code
_entity_poly.pdbx_strand_id
1 'polypeptide(L)'
;MSHSMLTIQLVWQKATPILGRDQDIWRKDKFGSLIHRHSYGMQSDYGWHIDHIYPDSKGGPDVVANYQPLQWKNNIAKSDKVGLRGLSLFGSFPRS
;
A
#
# COMPACT_ATOMS: atom_id res chain seq x y z
N MET A 1 -15.41 -3.39 -5.05
CA MET A 1 -15.47 -4.49 -4.06
C MET A 1 -15.51 -3.88 -2.66
N SER A 2 -16.19 -4.52 -1.71
CA SER A 2 -16.21 -4.08 -0.31
C SER A 2 -15.34 -5.02 0.52
N HIS A 3 -14.41 -4.49 1.30
CA HIS A 3 -13.54 -5.27 2.18
C HIS A 3 -14.16 -5.39 3.57
N SER A 4 -13.96 -6.53 4.23
CA SER A 4 -14.38 -6.71 5.62
C SER A 4 -13.60 -5.79 6.57
N MET A 5 -14.18 -5.48 7.74
CA MET A 5 -13.50 -4.68 8.78
C MET A 5 -12.16 -5.30 9.21
N LEU A 6 -12.09 -6.64 9.26
CA LEU A 6 -10.88 -7.37 9.60
C LEU A 6 -9.81 -7.20 8.53
N THR A 7 -10.19 -7.29 7.24
CA THR A 7 -9.28 -7.03 6.12
C THR A 7 -8.73 -5.62 6.16
N ILE A 8 -9.59 -4.61 6.37
CA ILE A 8 -9.19 -3.20 6.47
C ILE A 8 -8.19 -3.01 7.61
N GLN A 9 -8.45 -3.61 8.77
CA GLN A 9 -7.54 -3.53 9.92
C GLN A 9 -6.19 -4.17 9.63
N LEU A 10 -6.16 -5.38 9.06
CA LEU A 10 -4.92 -6.08 8.72
C LEU A 10 -4.09 -5.29 7.70
N VAL A 11 -4.73 -4.70 6.70
CA VAL A 11 -4.01 -3.91 5.68
C VAL A 11 -3.56 -2.56 6.24
N TRP A 12 -4.36 -1.89 7.08
CA TRP A 12 -3.95 -0.67 7.79
C TRP A 12 -2.67 -0.88 8.61
N GLN A 13 -2.55 -2.04 9.28
CA GLN A 13 -1.38 -2.37 10.08
C GLN A 13 -0.08 -2.49 9.26
N LYS A 14 -0.17 -2.70 7.94
CA LYS A 14 1.00 -2.71 7.04
C LYS A 14 1.51 -1.32 6.68
N ALA A 15 0.74 -0.25 6.92
CA ALA A 15 1.20 1.11 6.69
C ALA A 15 2.25 1.51 7.74
N THR A 16 3.15 2.41 7.36
CA THR A 16 4.27 2.82 8.21
C THR A 16 3.78 3.78 9.31
N PRO A 17 4.00 3.49 10.61
CA PRO A 17 3.66 4.42 11.67
C PRO A 17 4.51 5.69 11.61
N ILE A 18 3.98 6.79 12.15
CA ILE A 18 4.67 8.08 12.18
C ILE A 18 5.09 8.38 13.62
N LEU A 19 6.39 8.54 13.84
CA LEU A 19 6.91 8.95 15.15
C LEU A 19 6.31 10.30 15.56
N GLY A 20 5.84 10.40 16.80
CA GLY A 20 5.23 11.63 17.33
C GLY A 20 3.78 11.87 16.90
N ARG A 21 3.12 10.91 16.24
CA ARG A 21 1.67 10.92 15.99
C ARG A 21 1.01 9.66 16.51
N ASP A 22 -0.30 9.73 16.74
CA ASP A 22 -1.11 8.55 17.05
C ASP A 22 -1.07 7.57 15.86
N GLN A 23 -0.52 6.38 16.10
CA GLN A 23 -0.29 5.35 15.08
C GLN A 23 -1.58 4.59 14.71
N ASP A 24 -2.63 4.69 15.51
CA ASP A 24 -3.93 4.10 15.22
C ASP A 24 -4.75 4.99 14.26
N ILE A 25 -4.38 6.27 14.18
CA ILE A 25 -5.05 7.29 13.37
C ILE A 25 -4.23 7.68 12.13
N TRP A 26 -2.91 7.85 12.29
CA TRP A 26 -2.02 8.40 11.26
C TRP A 26 -0.90 7.45 10.87
N ARG A 27 -0.78 7.19 9.57
CA ARG A 27 0.29 6.38 8.99
C ARG A 27 0.74 6.94 7.64
N LYS A 28 1.79 6.35 7.09
CA LYS A 28 2.28 6.61 5.73
C LYS A 28 2.12 5.37 4.86
N ASP A 29 1.72 5.57 3.61
CA ASP A 29 1.82 4.51 2.61
C ASP A 29 3.28 4.27 2.19
N LYS A 30 3.49 3.30 1.29
CA LYS A 30 4.83 2.94 0.80
C LYS A 30 5.58 4.05 0.05
N PHE A 31 4.88 5.10 -0.39
CA PHE A 31 5.45 6.24 -1.09
C PHE A 31 5.65 7.45 -0.16
N GLY A 32 5.34 7.29 1.14
CA GLY A 32 5.51 8.32 2.15
C GLY A 32 4.32 9.28 2.26
N SER A 33 3.26 9.07 1.49
CA SER A 33 2.04 9.89 1.56
C SER A 33 1.27 9.57 2.84
N LEU A 34 0.78 10.61 3.49
CA LEU A 34 0.00 10.47 4.72
C LEU A 34 -1.37 9.85 4.43
N ILE A 35 -1.79 8.94 5.30
CA ILE A 35 -3.11 8.33 5.27
C ILE A 35 -3.73 8.41 6.67
N HIS A 36 -5.05 8.59 6.70
CA HIS A 36 -5.82 8.71 7.92
C HIS A 36 -6.80 7.55 8.05
N ARG A 37 -6.83 6.90 9.22
CA ARG A 37 -7.60 5.67 9.46
C ARG A 37 -9.06 5.79 9.02
N HIS A 38 -9.73 6.87 9.42
CA HIS A 38 -11.15 7.10 9.15
C HIS A 38 -11.45 7.61 7.73
N SER A 39 -10.40 7.86 6.92
CA SER A 39 -10.53 8.28 5.52
C SER A 39 -10.37 7.11 4.54
N TYR A 40 -10.56 5.88 5.02
CA TYR A 40 -10.61 4.70 4.16
C TYR A 40 -11.75 4.82 3.15
N GLY A 41 -11.47 4.54 1.87
CA GLY A 41 -12.45 4.62 0.79
C GLY A 41 -12.75 6.05 0.30
N MET A 42 -12.08 7.07 0.84
CA MET A 42 -12.32 8.47 0.49
C MET A 42 -11.25 9.00 -0.47
N GLN A 43 -11.63 9.96 -1.31
CA GLN A 43 -10.71 10.76 -2.13
C GLN A 43 -10.41 12.11 -1.48
N SER A 44 -9.96 12.09 -0.22
CA SER A 44 -9.54 13.28 0.54
C SER A 44 -8.02 13.38 0.62
N ASP A 45 -7.46 14.48 1.15
CA ASP A 45 -5.99 14.64 1.25
C ASP A 45 -5.29 13.47 1.94
N TYR A 46 -5.96 12.79 2.87
CA TYR A 46 -5.46 11.64 3.62
C TYR A 46 -6.22 10.33 3.32
N GLY A 47 -7.01 10.34 2.26
CA GLY A 47 -7.82 9.21 1.83
C GLY A 47 -6.97 8.07 1.29
N TRP A 48 -7.37 6.84 1.57
CA TRP A 48 -6.61 5.65 1.19
C TRP A 48 -7.51 4.47 0.87
N HIS A 49 -6.96 3.53 0.10
CA HIS A 49 -7.63 2.33 -0.34
C HIS A 49 -6.72 1.11 -0.14
N ILE A 50 -7.32 -0.07 -0.19
CA ILE A 50 -6.58 -1.32 -0.35
C ILE A 50 -6.27 -1.49 -1.84
N ASP A 51 -5.03 -1.81 -2.16
CA ASP A 51 -4.53 -2.06 -3.51
C ASP A 51 -3.69 -3.35 -3.53
N HIS A 52 -3.64 -4.04 -4.67
CA HIS A 52 -2.78 -5.21 -4.86
C HIS A 52 -1.34 -4.79 -5.13
N ILE A 53 -0.40 -5.34 -4.36
CA ILE A 53 1.04 -5.18 -4.55
C ILE A 53 1.42 -5.72 -5.94
N TYR A 54 0.98 -6.93 -6.25
CA TYR A 54 1.05 -7.53 -7.57
C TYR A 54 -0.35 -7.60 -8.17
N PRO A 55 -0.62 -6.92 -9.30
CA PRO A 55 -1.97 -6.77 -9.82
C PRO A 55 -2.55 -8.08 -10.35
N ASP A 56 -3.88 -8.23 -10.25
CA ASP A 56 -4.62 -9.40 -10.73
C ASP A 56 -4.38 -9.66 -12.23
N SER A 57 -4.24 -8.59 -13.03
CA SER A 57 -3.94 -8.66 -14.47
C SER A 57 -2.63 -9.40 -14.80
N LYS A 58 -1.78 -9.63 -13.79
CA LYS A 58 -0.53 -10.39 -13.92
C LYS A 58 -0.53 -11.70 -13.15
N GLY A 59 -1.66 -12.11 -12.56
CA GLY A 59 -1.78 -13.30 -11.74
C GLY A 59 -1.57 -13.05 -10.24
N GLY A 60 -1.83 -11.83 -9.78
CA GLY A 60 -1.87 -11.51 -8.35
C GLY A 60 -2.93 -12.32 -7.61
N PRO A 61 -2.58 -12.94 -6.47
CA PRO A 61 -3.58 -13.58 -5.64
C PRO A 61 -4.39 -12.51 -4.90
N ASP A 62 -5.71 -12.70 -4.85
CA ASP A 62 -6.63 -11.86 -4.09
C ASP A 62 -6.64 -12.26 -2.62
N VAL A 63 -5.52 -11.98 -1.94
CA VAL A 63 -5.29 -12.37 -0.54
C VAL A 63 -4.68 -11.22 0.24
N VAL A 64 -4.95 -11.18 1.55
CA VAL A 64 -4.43 -10.13 2.45
C VAL A 64 -2.92 -9.97 2.35
N ALA A 65 -2.16 -11.05 2.12
CA ALA A 65 -0.71 -10.98 1.93
C ALA A 65 -0.29 -10.08 0.75
N ASN A 66 -1.04 -10.08 -0.35
CA ASN A 66 -0.81 -9.29 -1.56
C ASN A 66 -1.45 -7.89 -1.47
N TYR A 67 -2.16 -7.54 -0.40
CA TYR A 67 -2.74 -6.22 -0.22
C TYR A 67 -1.78 -5.24 0.44
N GLN A 68 -1.84 -3.98 0.02
CA GLN A 68 -1.15 -2.84 0.64
C GLN A 68 -2.12 -1.66 0.84
N PRO A 69 -1.92 -0.86 1.90
CA PRO A 69 -2.60 0.42 2.05
C PRO A 69 -1.94 1.43 1.12
N LEU A 70 -2.74 2.14 0.33
CA LEU A 70 -2.23 3.11 -0.63
C LEU A 70 -3.07 4.37 -0.64
N GLN A 71 -2.41 5.53 -0.60
CA GLN A 71 -3.11 6.81 -0.72
C GLN A 71 -3.79 6.87 -2.11
N TRP A 72 -5.01 7.42 -2.19
CA TRP A 72 -5.85 7.28 -3.39
C TRP A 72 -5.22 7.87 -4.67
N LYS A 73 -4.48 8.99 -4.58
CA LYS A 73 -3.75 9.59 -5.71
C LYS A 73 -2.61 8.68 -6.15
N ASN A 74 -1.88 8.08 -5.20
CA ASN A 74 -0.83 7.11 -5.50
C ASN A 74 -1.39 5.84 -6.15
N ASN A 75 -2.58 5.41 -5.75
CA ASN A 75 -3.28 4.29 -6.37
C ASN A 75 -3.65 4.59 -7.83
N ILE A 76 -4.24 5.77 -8.10
CA ILE A 76 -4.55 6.22 -9.46
C ILE A 76 -3.28 6.32 -10.31
N ALA A 77 -2.19 6.86 -9.75
CA ALA A 77 -0.91 6.97 -10.44
C ALA A 77 -0.27 5.60 -10.74
N LYS A 78 -0.48 4.60 -9.87
CA LYS A 78 -0.03 3.22 -10.05
C LYS A 78 -0.78 2.53 -11.20
N SER A 79 -2.11 2.61 -11.23
CA SER A 79 -2.93 1.89 -12.24
C SER A 79 -2.47 0.40 -12.35
N ASP A 80 -2.51 -0.20 -13.53
CA ASP A 80 -2.01 -1.57 -13.80
C ASP A 80 -0.49 -1.68 -13.86
N LYS A 81 0.24 -0.59 -13.58
CA LYS A 81 1.70 -0.62 -13.57
C LYS A 81 2.13 -1.39 -12.32
N VAL A 82 2.85 -2.48 -12.54
CA VAL A 82 3.59 -3.16 -11.45
C VAL A 82 4.41 -2.09 -10.76
N GLY A 83 4.28 -2.00 -9.44
CA GLY A 83 5.00 -1.00 -8.65
C GLY A 83 6.48 -1.07 -9.00
N LEU A 84 6.99 -0.06 -9.69
CA LEU A 84 8.40 0.06 -10.03
C LEU A 84 9.17 0.39 -8.75
N ARG A 85 9.47 -0.65 -7.97
CA ARG A 85 10.68 -0.82 -7.16
C ARG A 85 10.63 -2.21 -6.53
N GLY A 86 11.33 -3.14 -7.18
CA GLY A 86 11.44 -4.55 -6.82
C GLY A 86 12.36 -5.36 -7.74
N LEU A 87 12.72 -4.85 -8.93
CA LEU A 87 13.86 -5.35 -9.71
C LEU A 87 14.97 -4.30 -9.78
N SER A 88 15.82 -4.30 -8.75
CA SER A 88 17.26 -4.09 -8.86
C SER A 88 17.84 -4.32 -7.47
N LEU A 89 18.59 -5.43 -7.33
CA LEU A 89 19.72 -5.69 -6.43
C LEU A 89 19.90 -7.21 -6.16
N PHE A 90 20.10 -8.00 -7.23
CA PHE A 90 21.36 -8.73 -7.33
C PHE A 90 22.13 -7.91 -8.38
N GLY A 91 23.03 -6.99 -8.03
CA GLY A 91 24.21 -7.33 -7.26
C GLY A 91 25.08 -8.29 -8.06
N SER A 92 25.41 -7.94 -9.31
CA SER A 92 26.53 -8.53 -10.04
C SER A 92 27.79 -8.28 -9.21
N PHE A 93 28.08 -9.18 -8.28
CA PHE A 93 29.42 -9.35 -7.76
C PHE A 93 30.30 -9.81 -8.92
N PRO A 94 31.36 -9.08 -9.30
CA PRO A 94 32.40 -9.70 -10.10
C PRO A 94 33.06 -10.76 -9.20
N ARG A 95 32.94 -12.04 -9.56
CA ARG A 95 33.88 -13.05 -9.08
C ARG A 95 35.14 -12.91 -9.92
N SER A 96 36.27 -12.83 -9.20
CA SER A 96 37.66 -13.13 -9.59
C SER A 96 37.93 -13.45 -11.06
#